data_AF-A0A137QH64-F1
#
_entry.id   AF-A0A137QH64-F1
#
_cell.length_a   1.000
_cell.length_b   1.000
_cell.length_c   1.000
_cell.angle_alpha   90.00
_cell.angle_beta   90.00
_cell.angle_gamma   90.00
#
_symmetry.space_group_name_H-M   'P 1'
#
loop_
_entity.id
_entity.type
_entity.pdbx_description
1 polymer ?
#
loop_
_entity_poly.entity_id
_entity_poly.type
_entity_poly.pdbx_seq_one_letter_code
_entity_poly.pdbx_strand_id
1 'polypeptide(L)'
;MQSLCRAFGTLRLYSTRTTQGALAARTASTPQAVRLRRNKKFRPPESGESDATRESLTPSDWARYKRRLAAGLIGKVTINGTKKHMPAWMWAKQQNERRSRLRGVRMALNKQGQKETQVVGQPVYLPNIIFRLVRNYTPPGQPYNPYEATFRVPHSVTKTDIRSYLLAVYGVKTTYIRTDNYFAPIPNLHQEKKKTYKSYKRAVVGLVDPFYYPHRMEDLPQEQRTERQEWIEQNFHVQQTKHIRKLQLLRITQGTVLKAPYATKRSHVLKLIAERRQKREGLVSQIAEEWKDMRERGEEITWGENPLKKPSNSETAVTESSSS
;
A
#
# COMPACT_ATOMS: atom_id res chain seq x y z
N MET A 1 38.09 -25.17 -16.93
CA MET A 1 37.56 -23.87 -16.46
C MET A 1 36.26 -24.09 -15.70
N GLN A 2 36.34 -24.31 -14.38
CA GLN A 2 35.17 -24.48 -13.51
C GLN A 2 34.99 -23.22 -12.67
N SER A 3 33.91 -22.49 -12.91
CA SER A 3 33.56 -21.25 -12.21
C SER A 3 33.07 -21.56 -10.81
N LEU A 4 33.88 -21.22 -9.81
CA LEU A 4 33.52 -21.19 -8.40
C LEU A 4 32.53 -20.04 -8.14
N CYS A 5 31.23 -20.33 -8.19
CA CYS A 5 30.21 -19.46 -7.60
C CYS A 5 30.29 -19.53 -6.07
N ARG A 6 31.26 -18.82 -5.47
CA ARG A 6 31.23 -18.47 -4.05
C ARG A 6 30.18 -17.38 -3.85
N ALA A 7 28.92 -17.79 -3.68
CA ALA A 7 27.90 -16.93 -3.12
C ALA A 7 28.23 -16.68 -1.64
N PHE A 8 29.00 -15.63 -1.36
CA PHE A 8 29.02 -15.02 -0.05
C PHE A 8 27.63 -14.45 0.19
N GLY A 9 26.77 -15.22 0.86
CA GLY A 9 25.50 -14.74 1.36
C GLY A 9 25.77 -13.59 2.33
N THR A 10 25.60 -12.37 1.84
CA THR A 10 25.43 -11.19 2.68
C THR A 10 24.09 -11.35 3.41
N LEU A 11 24.12 -12.11 4.50
CA LEU A 11 23.06 -12.11 5.49
C LEU A 11 22.89 -10.66 5.95
N ARG A 12 21.83 -9.98 5.50
CA ARG A 12 21.46 -8.67 6.03
C ARG A 12 21.36 -8.79 7.56
N LEU A 13 22.21 -8.04 8.25
CA LEU A 13 22.41 -8.06 9.70
C LEU A 13 21.22 -7.56 10.54
N TYR A 14 20.05 -7.31 9.95
CA TYR A 14 18.87 -6.82 10.69
C TYR A 14 18.13 -7.92 11.49
N SER A 15 18.54 -9.19 11.41
CA SER A 15 17.76 -10.32 11.96
C SER A 15 18.43 -11.14 13.08
N THR A 16 19.67 -10.83 13.50
CA THR A 16 20.43 -11.73 14.40
C THR A 16 20.22 -11.48 15.89
N ARG A 17 19.59 -10.37 16.30
CA ARG A 17 19.05 -10.20 17.66
C ARG A 17 17.54 -10.04 17.57
N THR A 18 16.82 -11.11 17.91
CA THR A 18 15.38 -11.00 18.18
C THR A 18 15.21 -10.04 19.35
N THR A 19 14.74 -8.84 19.08
CA THR A 19 14.42 -7.86 20.11
C THR A 19 13.39 -8.46 21.07
N GLN A 20 13.42 -8.06 22.35
CA GLN A 20 12.44 -8.52 23.34
C GLN A 20 11.01 -8.29 22.86
N GLY A 21 10.76 -7.16 22.18
CA GLY A 21 9.49 -6.85 21.53
C GLY A 21 9.07 -7.87 20.46
N ALA A 22 10.00 -8.40 19.67
CA ALA A 22 9.70 -9.44 18.69
C ALA A 22 9.26 -10.75 19.36
N LEU A 23 9.91 -11.14 20.46
CA LEU A 23 9.56 -12.33 21.23
C LEU A 23 8.22 -12.17 21.96
N ALA A 24 7.94 -10.99 22.51
CA ALA A 24 6.65 -10.67 23.10
C ALA A 24 5.53 -10.70 22.06
N ALA A 25 5.76 -10.13 20.87
CA ALA A 25 4.78 -10.11 19.79
C ALA A 25 4.53 -11.52 19.20
N ARG A 26 5.55 -12.38 19.18
CA ARG A 26 5.38 -13.81 18.88
C ARG A 26 4.44 -14.49 19.87
N THR A 27 4.54 -14.15 21.16
CA THR A 27 3.62 -14.66 22.20
C THR A 27 2.20 -14.15 21.98
N ALA A 28 2.04 -12.84 21.72
CA ALA A 28 0.76 -12.19 21.48
C ALA A 28 0.01 -12.76 20.27
N SER A 29 0.74 -13.11 19.21
CA SER A 29 0.18 -13.67 17.96
C SER A 29 -0.19 -15.14 18.01
N THR A 30 0.08 -15.82 19.14
CA THR A 30 -0.32 -17.22 19.29
C THR A 30 -1.83 -17.38 19.12
N PRO A 31 -2.30 -18.42 18.41
CA PRO A 31 -3.73 -18.66 18.25
C PRO A 31 -4.44 -18.75 19.61
N GLN A 32 -5.61 -18.12 19.75
CA GLN A 32 -6.33 -18.00 21.03
C GLN A 32 -6.52 -19.35 21.73
N ALA A 33 -6.93 -20.41 21.00
CA ALA A 33 -7.07 -21.75 21.56
C ALA A 33 -5.76 -22.33 22.11
N VAL A 34 -4.63 -22.05 21.44
CA VAL A 34 -3.30 -22.47 21.91
C VAL A 34 -2.90 -21.68 23.15
N ARG A 35 -3.18 -20.36 23.16
CA ARG A 35 -2.93 -19.47 24.30
C ARG A 35 -3.72 -19.91 25.53
N LEU A 36 -5.03 -20.12 25.39
CA LEU A 36 -5.88 -20.62 26.48
C LEU A 36 -5.37 -21.96 27.04
N ARG A 37 -4.95 -22.89 26.17
CA ARG A 37 -4.37 -24.16 26.59
C ARG A 37 -3.03 -24.00 27.31
N ARG A 38 -2.20 -23.02 26.91
CA ARG A 38 -0.94 -22.69 27.61
C ARG A 38 -1.21 -22.10 28.97
N ASN A 39 -2.11 -21.12 29.06
CA ASN A 39 -2.48 -20.45 30.31
C ASN A 39 -3.05 -21.42 31.36
N LYS A 40 -3.70 -22.51 30.94
CA LYS A 40 -4.15 -23.58 31.86
C LYS A 40 -3.01 -24.37 32.49
N LYS A 41 -1.84 -24.43 31.86
CA LYS A 41 -0.69 -25.26 32.28
C LYS A 41 0.49 -24.44 32.81
N PHE A 42 0.61 -23.22 32.33
CA PHE A 42 1.70 -22.29 32.61
C PHE A 42 1.09 -20.96 33.01
N ARG A 43 1.78 -20.19 33.87
CA ARG A 43 1.37 -18.83 34.21
C ARG A 43 1.21 -18.00 32.92
N PRO A 44 0.09 -17.27 32.73
CA PRO A 44 -0.04 -16.35 31.61
C PRO A 44 1.08 -15.29 31.67
N PRO A 45 1.79 -15.03 30.57
CA PRO A 45 2.79 -13.97 30.53
C PRO A 45 2.13 -12.60 30.70
N GLU A 46 2.83 -11.65 31.33
CA GLU A 46 2.34 -10.28 31.45
C GLU A 46 2.35 -9.57 30.10
N SER A 47 1.60 -8.46 29.99
CA SER A 47 1.50 -7.73 28.74
C SER A 47 2.88 -7.19 28.33
N GLY A 48 3.38 -7.59 27.16
CA GLY A 48 4.71 -7.21 26.69
C GLY A 48 5.84 -8.16 27.08
N GLU A 49 5.56 -9.19 27.88
CA GLU A 49 6.52 -10.26 28.16
C GLU A 49 6.44 -11.39 27.14
N SER A 50 7.55 -12.11 26.98
CA SER A 50 7.60 -13.32 26.15
C SER A 50 7.39 -14.57 27.00
N ASP A 51 6.62 -15.53 26.49
CA ASP A 51 6.54 -16.88 27.08
C ASP A 51 7.76 -17.75 26.74
N ALA A 52 8.73 -17.23 25.98
CA ALA A 52 9.90 -17.99 25.55
C ALA A 52 10.86 -18.30 26.71
N THR A 53 11.39 -19.53 26.73
CA THR A 53 12.43 -19.95 27.67
C THR A 53 13.78 -19.31 27.31
N ARG A 54 14.79 -19.35 28.20
CA ARG A 54 16.17 -18.88 27.94
C ARG A 54 16.76 -19.42 26.63
N GLU A 55 16.36 -20.63 26.23
CA GLU A 55 16.79 -21.27 24.99
C GLU A 55 15.94 -20.92 23.75
N SER A 56 15.10 -19.88 23.82
CA SER A 56 14.19 -19.38 22.76
C SER A 56 13.04 -20.31 22.35
N LEU A 57 12.77 -21.35 23.14
CA LEU A 57 11.65 -22.28 22.91
C LEU A 57 10.36 -21.76 23.55
N THR A 58 9.22 -22.10 22.93
CA THR A 58 7.92 -21.86 23.56
C THR A 58 7.69 -22.85 24.70
N PRO A 59 6.87 -22.56 25.73
CA PRO A 59 6.64 -23.46 26.87
C PRO A 59 6.12 -24.83 26.42
N SER A 60 5.29 -24.85 25.38
CA SER A 60 4.77 -26.09 24.78
C SER A 60 5.86 -26.91 24.07
N ASP A 61 6.76 -26.24 23.36
CA ASP A 61 7.88 -26.90 22.67
C ASP A 61 8.90 -27.39 23.70
N TRP A 62 9.16 -26.63 24.76
CA TRP A 62 10.03 -27.02 25.87
C TRP A 62 9.52 -28.25 26.62
N ALA A 63 8.23 -28.27 26.99
CA ALA A 63 7.62 -29.43 27.63
C ALA A 63 7.67 -30.67 26.73
N ARG A 64 7.49 -30.50 25.41
CA ARG A 64 7.62 -31.58 24.42
C ARG A 64 9.06 -32.07 24.30
N TYR A 65 10.04 -31.16 24.32
CA TYR A 65 11.46 -31.47 24.32
C TYR A 65 11.83 -32.29 25.56
N LYS A 66 11.51 -31.81 26.77
CA LYS A 66 11.75 -32.53 28.03
C LYS A 66 11.15 -33.92 28.04
N ARG A 67 9.89 -34.06 27.58
CA ARG A 67 9.23 -35.37 27.50
C ARG A 67 9.95 -36.32 26.54
N ARG A 68 10.37 -35.84 25.37
CA ARG A 68 11.12 -36.67 24.42
C ARG A 68 12.52 -37.01 24.91
N LEU A 69 13.15 -36.11 25.64
CA LEU A 69 14.44 -36.34 26.28
C LEU A 69 14.32 -37.45 27.33
N ALA A 70 13.33 -37.36 28.22
CA ALA A 70 13.04 -38.38 29.21
C ALA A 70 12.69 -39.74 28.59
N ALA A 71 11.96 -39.74 27.45
CA ALA A 71 11.64 -40.95 26.70
C ALA A 71 12.80 -41.50 25.86
N GLY A 72 13.99 -40.87 25.85
CA GLY A 72 15.13 -41.30 25.04
C GLY A 72 14.95 -41.13 23.52
N LEU A 73 13.90 -40.44 23.07
CA LEU A 73 13.57 -40.26 21.65
C LEU A 73 14.35 -39.13 20.97
N ILE A 74 15.15 -38.38 21.73
CA ILE A 74 16.02 -37.32 21.19
C ILE A 74 17.36 -37.94 20.82
N GLY A 75 17.68 -37.91 19.53
CA GLY A 75 18.95 -38.37 19.00
C GLY A 75 20.14 -37.67 19.65
N LYS A 76 21.25 -38.39 19.76
CA LYS A 76 22.53 -37.84 20.22
C LYS A 76 23.24 -37.16 19.07
N VAL A 77 23.86 -36.01 19.33
CA VAL A 77 24.67 -35.25 18.38
C VAL A 77 26.08 -35.12 18.96
N THR A 78 27.08 -35.27 18.11
CA THR A 78 28.47 -35.05 18.50
C THR A 78 28.73 -33.54 18.58
N ILE A 79 29.00 -33.04 19.78
CA ILE A 79 29.39 -31.65 20.03
C ILE A 79 30.73 -31.69 20.73
N ASN A 80 31.77 -31.11 20.11
CA ASN A 80 33.14 -31.10 20.62
C ASN A 80 33.66 -32.51 20.96
N GLY A 81 33.47 -33.49 20.06
CA GLY A 81 33.91 -34.87 20.25
C GLY A 81 33.06 -35.71 21.23
N THR A 82 32.18 -35.10 22.03
CA THR A 82 31.30 -35.82 22.97
C THR A 82 29.90 -36.05 22.39
N LYS A 83 29.38 -37.27 22.50
CA LYS A 83 28.00 -37.61 22.11
C LYS A 83 27.03 -37.15 23.20
N LYS A 84 26.45 -35.97 23.04
CA LYS A 84 25.44 -35.42 23.96
C LYS A 84 24.05 -35.50 23.33
N HIS A 85 23.00 -35.41 24.14
CA HIS A 85 21.65 -35.24 23.59
C HIS A 85 21.58 -33.95 22.78
N MET A 86 20.82 -33.98 21.69
CA MET A 86 20.60 -32.80 20.84
C MET A 86 20.08 -31.63 21.69
N PRO A 87 20.76 -30.47 21.68
CA PRO A 87 20.33 -29.32 22.48
C PRO A 87 18.99 -28.78 21.98
N ALA A 88 18.23 -28.10 22.85
CA ALA A 88 16.84 -27.76 22.53
C ALA A 88 16.70 -26.79 21.35
N TRP A 89 17.63 -25.85 21.19
CA TRP A 89 17.64 -24.92 20.05
C TRP A 89 17.77 -25.67 18.71
N MET A 90 18.62 -26.71 18.65
CA MET A 90 18.82 -27.53 17.46
C MET A 90 17.59 -28.40 17.19
N TRP A 91 16.99 -28.95 18.25
CA TRP A 91 15.73 -29.66 18.15
C TRP A 91 14.59 -28.76 17.63
N ALA A 92 14.51 -27.51 18.12
CA ALA A 92 13.53 -26.53 17.66
C ALA A 92 13.73 -26.17 16.18
N LYS A 93 14.98 -26.01 15.74
CA LYS A 93 15.32 -25.83 14.31
C LYS A 93 14.82 -26.99 13.47
N GLN A 94 15.07 -28.23 13.89
CA GLN A 94 14.59 -29.43 13.20
C GLN A 94 13.04 -29.52 13.17
N GLN A 95 12.36 -29.12 14.25
CA GLN A 95 10.89 -29.04 14.26
C GLN A 95 10.37 -27.97 13.30
N ASN A 96 11.01 -26.81 13.24
CA ASN A 96 10.63 -25.74 12.32
C ASN A 96 10.85 -26.15 10.86
N GLU A 97 11.95 -26.84 10.55
CA GLU A 97 12.17 -27.42 9.21
C GLU A 97 11.04 -28.39 8.84
N ARG A 98 10.64 -29.28 9.76
CA ARG A 98 9.49 -30.18 9.56
C ARG A 98 8.18 -29.43 9.34
N ARG A 99 7.93 -28.34 10.09
CA ARG A 99 6.72 -27.50 9.95
C ARG A 99 6.71 -26.73 8.62
N SER A 100 7.89 -26.29 8.17
CA SER A 100 8.08 -25.56 6.92
C SER A 100 8.01 -26.44 5.66
N ARG A 101 7.93 -27.77 5.83
CA ARG A 101 7.84 -28.72 4.72
C ARG A 101 6.65 -28.39 3.82
N LEU A 102 6.91 -28.37 2.52
CA LEU A 102 5.88 -28.28 1.49
C LEU A 102 5.07 -29.58 1.45
N ARG A 103 3.75 -29.46 1.52
CA ARG A 103 2.86 -30.60 1.30
C ARG A 103 2.96 -31.00 -0.18
N GLY A 104 3.02 -32.29 -0.46
CA GLY A 104 3.14 -32.78 -1.83
C GLY A 104 4.56 -32.67 -2.39
N VAL A 105 5.58 -32.48 -1.56
CA VAL A 105 6.98 -32.60 -1.96
C VAL A 105 7.63 -33.70 -1.13
N ARG A 106 8.20 -34.69 -1.81
CA ARG A 106 8.96 -35.79 -1.19
C ARG A 106 10.42 -35.70 -1.65
N MET A 107 11.34 -35.95 -0.72
CA MET A 107 12.73 -36.21 -1.11
C MET A 107 12.77 -37.67 -1.56
N ALA A 108 12.97 -37.89 -2.86
CA ALA A 108 13.18 -39.21 -3.42
C ALA A 108 14.68 -39.38 -3.69
N LEU A 109 15.20 -40.59 -3.48
CA LEU A 109 16.54 -40.92 -3.94
C LEU A 109 16.44 -41.28 -5.42
N ASN A 110 17.25 -40.63 -6.24
CA ASN A 110 17.39 -41.00 -7.64
C ASN A 110 18.12 -42.33 -7.79
N LYS A 111 18.08 -42.90 -8.99
CA LYS A 111 18.82 -44.11 -9.35
C LYS A 111 20.34 -44.00 -9.08
N GLN A 112 20.85 -42.76 -9.01
CA GLN A 112 22.25 -42.44 -8.71
C GLN A 112 22.51 -42.13 -7.21
N GLY A 113 21.53 -42.37 -6.32
CA GLY A 113 21.66 -42.13 -4.88
C GLY A 113 21.59 -40.65 -4.46
N GLN A 114 21.40 -39.72 -5.39
CA GLN A 114 21.23 -38.29 -5.09
C GLN A 114 19.81 -37.99 -4.58
N LYS A 115 19.68 -37.09 -3.60
CA LYS A 115 18.38 -36.66 -3.06
C LYS A 115 17.75 -35.65 -4.02
N GLU A 116 16.77 -36.08 -4.80
CA GLU A 116 15.95 -35.19 -5.61
C GLU A 116 14.64 -34.83 -4.94
N THR A 117 14.19 -33.62 -5.22
CA THR A 117 12.93 -33.08 -4.70
C THR A 117 11.82 -33.44 -5.68
N GLN A 118 11.11 -34.54 -5.43
CA GLN A 118 9.99 -34.94 -6.27
C GLN A 118 8.70 -34.27 -5.80
N VAL A 119 8.06 -33.53 -6.70
CA VAL A 119 6.74 -32.96 -6.48
C VAL A 119 5.69 -34.05 -6.74
N VAL A 120 4.94 -34.41 -5.72
CA VAL A 120 3.85 -35.41 -5.72
C VAL A 120 2.52 -34.75 -6.11
N GLY A 121 2.40 -33.42 -6.00
CA GLY A 121 1.21 -32.66 -6.40
C GLY A 121 1.25 -32.18 -7.85
N GLN A 122 0.16 -31.53 -8.30
CA GLN A 122 0.10 -30.91 -9.62
C GLN A 122 1.07 -29.71 -9.69
N PRO A 123 2.08 -29.73 -10.59
CA PRO A 123 2.97 -28.60 -10.77
C PRO A 123 2.24 -27.49 -11.53
N VAL A 124 2.35 -26.26 -11.04
CA VAL A 124 1.87 -25.05 -11.72
C VAL A 124 3.10 -24.22 -12.08
N TYR A 125 3.48 -24.23 -13.35
CA TYR A 125 4.69 -23.54 -13.83
C TYR A 125 4.50 -22.04 -13.97
N LEU A 126 3.31 -21.60 -14.40
CA LEU A 126 2.99 -20.20 -14.69
C LEU A 126 1.75 -19.75 -13.89
N PRO A 127 1.90 -19.49 -12.58
CA PRO A 127 0.78 -19.10 -11.74
C PRO A 127 0.31 -17.67 -12.06
N ASN A 128 -0.94 -17.52 -12.49
CA ASN A 128 -1.59 -16.21 -12.68
C ASN A 128 -2.35 -15.78 -11.42
N ILE A 129 -1.63 -15.60 -10.30
CA ILE A 129 -2.22 -15.18 -9.03
C ILE A 129 -1.45 -13.98 -8.46
N ILE A 130 -2.18 -13.03 -7.89
CA ILE A 130 -1.60 -11.81 -7.34
C ILE A 130 -1.69 -11.87 -5.81
N PHE A 131 -0.53 -11.85 -5.16
CA PHE A 131 -0.40 -11.71 -3.72
C PHE A 131 -0.10 -10.25 -3.40
N ARG A 132 -0.97 -9.60 -2.63
CA ARG A 132 -0.73 -8.21 -2.18
C ARG A 132 -0.30 -8.22 -0.73
N LEU A 133 0.93 -7.85 -0.46
CA LEU A 133 1.42 -7.62 0.90
C LEU A 133 0.75 -6.37 1.49
N VAL A 134 0.19 -6.48 2.69
CA VAL A 134 -0.51 -5.41 3.40
C VAL A 134 0.06 -5.26 4.80
N ARG A 135 0.27 -4.01 5.23
CA ARG A 135 0.72 -3.70 6.60
C ARG A 135 -0.22 -4.32 7.62
N ASN A 136 0.35 -4.91 8.67
CA ASN A 136 -0.45 -5.46 9.75
C ASN A 136 -1.09 -4.31 10.53
N TYR A 137 -2.34 -4.51 10.94
CA TYR A 137 -2.99 -3.60 11.88
C TYR A 137 -2.39 -3.82 13.27
N THR A 138 -1.91 -2.74 13.89
CA THR A 138 -1.41 -2.74 15.28
C THR A 138 -2.26 -1.76 16.06
N PRO A 139 -3.03 -2.22 17.07
CA PRO A 139 -3.77 -1.31 17.94
C PRO A 139 -2.85 -0.28 18.60
N PRO A 140 -3.34 0.94 18.88
CA PRO A 140 -2.54 1.93 19.60
C PRO A 140 -2.09 1.39 20.96
N GLY A 141 -0.82 1.63 21.31
CA GLY A 141 -0.21 1.14 22.56
C GLY A 141 0.26 -0.31 22.55
N GLN A 142 0.04 -1.08 21.48
CA GLN A 142 0.58 -2.44 21.35
C GLN A 142 1.85 -2.46 20.50
N PRO A 143 2.85 -3.30 20.85
CA PRO A 143 4.04 -3.45 20.03
C PRO A 143 3.72 -4.13 18.69
N TYR A 144 4.34 -3.65 17.61
CA TYR A 144 4.21 -4.25 16.28
C TYR A 144 4.74 -5.69 16.28
N ASN A 145 4.02 -6.60 15.61
CA ASN A 145 4.47 -7.99 15.45
C ASN A 145 5.27 -8.22 14.16
N PRO A 146 6.60 -8.44 14.24
CA PRO A 146 7.42 -8.67 13.07
C PRO A 146 7.34 -10.11 12.54
N TYR A 147 6.79 -11.06 13.32
CA TYR A 147 6.65 -12.45 12.88
C TYR A 147 5.35 -12.73 12.13
N GLU A 148 4.54 -11.71 11.89
CA GLU A 148 3.33 -11.85 11.08
C GLU A 148 3.43 -10.99 9.83
N ALA A 149 2.94 -11.52 8.71
CA ALA A 149 2.73 -10.77 7.50
C ALA A 149 1.31 -11.04 7.00
N THR A 150 0.61 -9.98 6.62
CA THR A 150 -0.75 -10.07 6.08
C THR A 150 -0.74 -9.90 4.57
N PHE A 151 -1.39 -10.81 3.88
CA PHE A 151 -1.57 -10.76 2.43
C PHE A 151 -3.05 -10.70 2.06
N ARG A 152 -3.37 -10.01 0.97
CA ARG A 152 -4.63 -10.21 0.25
C ARG A 152 -4.37 -11.15 -0.91
N VAL A 153 -5.15 -12.21 -0.97
CA VAL A 153 -5.04 -13.28 -1.96
C VAL A 153 -6.41 -13.55 -2.59
N PRO A 154 -6.46 -14.14 -3.81
CA PRO A 154 -7.72 -14.59 -4.40
C PRO A 154 -8.43 -15.64 -3.55
N HIS A 155 -9.76 -15.70 -3.65
CA HIS A 155 -10.57 -16.65 -2.86
C HIS A 155 -10.34 -18.12 -3.23
N SER A 156 -9.87 -18.41 -4.44
CA SER A 156 -9.52 -19.76 -4.89
C SER A 156 -8.28 -20.33 -4.19
N VAL A 157 -7.39 -19.47 -3.68
CA VAL A 157 -6.09 -19.90 -3.14
C VAL A 157 -6.26 -20.56 -1.77
N THR A 158 -5.68 -21.75 -1.60
CA THR A 158 -5.70 -22.50 -0.34
C THR A 158 -4.50 -22.18 0.56
N LYS A 159 -4.54 -22.61 1.82
CA LYS A 159 -3.41 -22.44 2.77
C LYS A 159 -2.14 -23.15 2.30
N THR A 160 -2.28 -24.28 1.62
CA THR A 160 -1.13 -25.03 1.07
C THR A 160 -0.52 -24.31 -0.13
N ASP A 161 -1.34 -23.66 -0.94
CA ASP A 161 -0.87 -22.89 -2.10
C ASP A 161 -0.14 -21.64 -1.63
N ILE A 162 -0.64 -20.94 -0.61
CA ILE A 162 0.05 -19.79 0.00
C ILE A 162 1.45 -20.21 0.49
N ARG A 163 1.54 -21.34 1.20
CA ARG A 163 2.83 -21.83 1.71
C ARG A 163 3.81 -22.17 0.58
N SER A 164 3.35 -22.93 -0.41
CA SER A 164 4.19 -23.35 -1.53
C SER A 164 4.61 -22.16 -2.40
N TYR A 165 3.70 -21.24 -2.68
CA TYR A 165 3.96 -20.03 -3.44
C TYR A 165 5.00 -19.13 -2.74
N LEU A 166 4.81 -18.83 -1.45
CA LEU A 166 5.76 -17.99 -0.70
C LEU A 166 7.15 -18.62 -0.60
N LEU A 167 7.24 -19.93 -0.46
CA LEU A 167 8.53 -20.61 -0.42
C LEU A 167 9.20 -20.69 -1.80
N ALA A 168 8.46 -21.07 -2.84
CA ALA A 168 9.01 -21.31 -4.17
C ALA A 168 9.37 -20.00 -4.90
N VAL A 169 8.52 -18.98 -4.80
CA VAL A 169 8.71 -17.71 -5.51
C VAL A 169 9.59 -16.75 -4.71
N TYR A 170 9.38 -16.67 -3.39
CA TYR A 170 10.05 -15.67 -2.55
C TYR A 170 11.06 -16.25 -1.55
N GLY A 171 11.20 -17.58 -1.44
CA GLY A 171 12.09 -18.20 -0.45
C GLY A 171 11.62 -18.05 1.01
N VAL A 172 10.39 -17.59 1.24
CA VAL A 172 9.91 -17.26 2.59
C VAL A 172 9.35 -18.50 3.28
N LYS A 173 9.93 -18.85 4.43
CA LYS A 173 9.47 -19.96 5.27
C LYS A 173 8.37 -19.49 6.22
N THR A 174 7.26 -20.24 6.22
CA THR A 174 6.09 -19.94 7.04
C THR A 174 5.91 -20.96 8.16
N THR A 175 5.52 -20.51 9.36
CA THR A 175 5.22 -21.36 10.53
C THR A 175 3.76 -21.78 10.57
N TYR A 176 2.84 -20.83 10.40
CA TYR A 176 1.39 -21.06 10.33
C TYR A 176 0.74 -20.11 9.33
N ILE A 177 -0.46 -20.45 8.87
CA ILE A 177 -1.26 -19.61 7.97
C ILE A 177 -2.69 -19.61 8.47
N ARG A 178 -3.23 -18.42 8.72
CA ARG A 178 -4.64 -18.16 9.00
C ARG A 178 -5.26 -17.46 7.80
N THR A 179 -6.49 -17.79 7.46
CA THR A 179 -7.17 -17.23 6.30
C THR A 179 -8.60 -16.88 6.65
N ASP A 180 -9.01 -15.68 6.27
CA ASP A 180 -10.36 -15.17 6.47
C ASP A 180 -10.90 -14.67 5.13
N ASN A 181 -12.15 -14.98 4.80
CA ASN A 181 -12.80 -14.46 3.59
C ASN A 181 -13.52 -13.15 3.93
N TYR A 182 -13.12 -12.06 3.28
CA TYR A 182 -13.80 -10.77 3.36
C TYR A 182 -14.68 -10.60 2.14
N PHE A 183 -16.00 -10.65 2.35
CA PHE A 183 -16.98 -10.35 1.33
C PHE A 183 -17.27 -8.86 1.32
N ALA A 184 -17.30 -8.28 0.12
CA ALA A 184 -17.75 -6.91 -0.04
C ALA A 184 -19.24 -6.79 0.26
N PRO A 185 -19.69 -5.66 0.82
CA PRO A 185 -21.12 -5.42 1.01
C PRO A 185 -21.83 -5.40 -0.36
N ILE A 186 -23.04 -5.94 -0.40
CA ILE A 186 -23.90 -5.89 -1.58
C ILE A 186 -24.21 -4.40 -1.85
N PRO A 187 -23.94 -3.88 -3.07
CA PRO A 187 -24.25 -2.50 -3.37
C PRO A 187 -25.76 -2.26 -3.34
N ASN A 188 -26.20 -1.22 -2.65
CA ASN A 188 -27.60 -0.79 -2.69
C ASN A 188 -27.92 -0.26 -4.09
N LEU A 189 -28.86 -0.88 -4.79
CA LEU A 189 -29.22 -0.58 -6.17
C LEU A 189 -29.70 0.87 -6.40
N HIS A 190 -30.21 1.52 -5.34
CA HIS A 190 -30.77 2.88 -5.39
C HIS A 190 -29.77 4.02 -5.12
N GLN A 191 -28.53 3.73 -4.72
CA GLN A 191 -27.52 4.78 -4.54
C GLN A 191 -26.52 4.74 -5.68
N GLU A 192 -26.61 5.73 -6.57
CA GLU A 192 -25.69 5.91 -7.68
C GLU A 192 -24.23 5.78 -7.24
N LYS A 193 -23.51 4.86 -7.89
CA LYS A 193 -22.05 4.78 -7.95
C LYS A 193 -21.31 4.71 -6.60
N LYS A 194 -21.82 3.99 -5.60
CA LYS A 194 -20.95 3.58 -4.48
C LYS A 194 -19.84 2.67 -4.98
N LYS A 195 -18.59 3.00 -4.66
CA LYS A 195 -17.40 2.19 -4.95
C LYS A 195 -17.61 0.79 -4.38
N THR A 196 -17.85 -0.18 -5.24
CA THR A 196 -17.89 -1.59 -4.84
C THR A 196 -16.49 -1.98 -4.38
N TYR A 197 -16.37 -2.26 -3.08
CA TYR A 197 -15.18 -2.91 -2.57
C TYR A 197 -15.06 -4.29 -3.25
N LYS A 198 -13.85 -4.71 -3.61
CA LYS A 198 -13.66 -6.08 -4.11
C LYS A 198 -13.56 -7.02 -2.92
N SER A 199 -14.31 -8.12 -2.94
CA SER A 199 -14.10 -9.23 -1.99
C SER A 199 -12.67 -9.74 -2.11
N TYR A 200 -12.08 -10.12 -0.99
CA TYR A 200 -10.73 -10.68 -0.95
C TYR A 200 -10.59 -11.70 0.16
N LYS A 201 -9.66 -12.63 0.02
CA LYS A 201 -9.22 -13.47 1.13
C LYS A 201 -8.04 -12.80 1.80
N ARG A 202 -8.13 -12.60 3.11
CA ARG A 202 -7.01 -12.16 3.95
C ARG A 202 -6.25 -13.40 4.42
N ALA A 203 -4.95 -13.42 4.22
CA ALA A 203 -4.07 -14.46 4.73
C ALA A 203 -3.07 -13.85 5.72
N VAL A 204 -3.18 -14.21 6.99
CA VAL A 204 -2.19 -13.87 8.02
C VAL A 204 -1.21 -15.02 8.12
N VAL A 205 0.05 -14.74 7.77
CA VAL A 205 1.12 -15.71 7.68
C VAL A 205 2.10 -15.48 8.81
N GLY A 206 2.36 -16.51 9.60
CA GLY A 206 3.45 -16.53 10.57
C GLY A 206 4.77 -16.77 9.86
N LEU A 207 5.72 -15.86 10.00
CA LEU A 207 7.06 -15.95 9.43
C LEU A 207 7.99 -16.73 10.37
N VAL A 208 9.01 -17.38 9.80
CA VAL A 208 10.14 -17.90 10.59
C VAL A 208 11.09 -16.76 10.97
N ASP A 209 11.38 -15.88 10.01
CA ASP A 209 12.28 -14.75 10.18
C ASP A 209 11.46 -13.46 10.39
N PRO A 210 11.87 -12.57 11.30
CA PRO A 210 11.13 -11.33 11.57
C PRO A 210 11.23 -10.36 10.39
N PHE A 211 10.16 -9.63 10.13
CA PHE A 211 10.06 -8.61 9.09
C PHE A 211 9.48 -7.31 9.66
N TYR A 212 10.16 -6.19 9.40
CA TYR A 212 9.67 -4.85 9.70
C TYR A 212 9.36 -4.11 8.41
N TYR A 213 8.20 -3.47 8.36
CA TYR A 213 7.92 -2.55 7.26
C TYR A 213 8.84 -1.34 7.35
N PRO A 214 9.25 -0.78 6.20
CA PRO A 214 9.81 0.56 6.22
C PRO A 214 8.78 1.52 6.82
N HIS A 215 9.27 2.42 7.68
CA HIS A 215 8.47 3.48 8.30
C HIS A 215 7.71 4.26 7.22
N ARG A 216 6.45 4.63 7.50
CA ARG A 216 5.73 5.56 6.61
C ARG A 216 6.36 6.92 6.73
N MET A 217 6.28 7.72 5.67
CA MET A 217 6.62 9.13 5.75
C MET A 217 5.94 9.80 6.96
N GLU A 218 4.68 9.48 7.21
CA GLU A 218 3.90 9.99 8.36
C GLU A 218 4.42 9.58 9.76
N ASP A 219 5.31 8.59 9.86
CA ASP A 219 5.84 8.09 11.14
C ASP A 219 7.27 8.60 11.42
N LEU A 220 7.98 9.15 10.43
CA LEU A 220 9.35 9.66 10.61
C LEU A 220 9.35 11.02 11.34
N PRO A 221 10.44 11.48 11.95
CA PRO A 221 10.64 12.88 12.31
C PRO A 221 10.63 13.79 11.07
N GLN A 222 10.24 15.06 11.21
CA GLN A 222 10.05 15.97 10.07
C GLN A 222 11.30 16.11 9.18
N GLU A 223 12.49 16.18 9.75
CA GLU A 223 13.76 16.27 9.03
C GLU A 223 14.03 15.02 8.17
N GLN A 224 13.89 13.83 8.76
CA GLN A 224 14.06 12.58 8.03
C GLN A 224 12.97 12.38 6.97
N ARG A 225 11.79 13.00 7.15
CA ARG A 225 10.73 13.01 6.12
C ARG A 225 11.15 13.83 4.91
N THR A 226 11.68 15.04 5.12
CA THR A 226 12.09 15.92 4.02
C THR A 226 13.24 15.29 3.24
N GLU A 227 14.27 14.81 3.94
CA GLU A 227 15.40 14.10 3.31
C GLU A 227 14.93 12.90 2.48
N ARG A 228 14.04 12.07 3.05
CA ARG A 228 13.52 10.90 2.34
C ARG A 228 12.63 11.28 1.17
N GLN A 229 11.87 12.37 1.27
CA GLN A 229 11.02 12.86 0.19
C GLN A 229 11.86 13.43 -0.95
N GLU A 230 12.92 14.18 -0.64
CA GLU A 230 13.90 14.66 -1.61
C GLU A 230 14.60 13.50 -2.31
N TRP A 231 15.05 12.50 -1.57
CA TRP A 231 15.64 11.28 -2.15
C TRP A 231 14.64 10.57 -3.08
N ILE A 232 13.37 10.44 -2.69
CA ILE A 232 12.34 9.84 -3.55
C ILE A 232 12.15 10.68 -4.82
N GLU A 233 12.14 12.00 -4.72
CA GLU A 233 11.94 12.87 -5.88
C GLU A 233 13.14 12.86 -6.82
N GLN A 234 14.37 12.84 -6.29
CA GLN A 234 15.60 12.76 -7.08
C GLN A 234 15.69 11.43 -7.84
N ASN A 235 15.28 10.31 -7.25
CA ASN A 235 15.41 8.99 -7.87
C ASN A 235 14.21 8.59 -8.75
N PHE A 236 13.00 9.06 -8.41
CA PHE A 236 11.77 8.57 -9.03
C PHE A 236 10.88 9.66 -9.63
N HIS A 237 11.19 10.95 -9.42
CA HIS A 237 10.45 12.10 -9.99
C HIS A 237 8.92 11.98 -9.82
N VAL A 238 8.47 11.61 -8.63
CA VAL A 238 7.07 11.27 -8.35
C VAL A 238 6.17 12.49 -8.46
N GLN A 239 6.60 13.64 -7.96
CA GLN A 239 5.85 14.89 -8.03
C GLN A 239 5.80 15.41 -9.46
N GLN A 240 6.93 15.38 -10.18
CA GLN A 240 6.96 15.75 -11.60
C GLN A 240 5.99 14.90 -12.43
N THR A 241 6.01 13.58 -12.23
CA THR A 241 5.11 12.65 -12.94
C THR A 241 3.63 12.93 -12.60
N LYS A 242 3.31 13.22 -11.34
CA LYS A 242 1.96 13.61 -10.92
C LYS A 242 1.53 14.93 -11.57
N HIS A 243 2.44 15.90 -11.66
CA HIS A 243 2.20 17.19 -12.30
C HIS A 243 1.92 17.01 -13.78
N ILE A 244 2.77 16.28 -14.51
CA ILE A 244 2.57 15.97 -15.93
C ILE A 244 1.24 15.23 -16.14
N ARG A 245 0.93 14.23 -15.32
CA ARG A 245 -0.36 13.52 -15.39
C ARG A 245 -1.54 14.46 -15.15
N LYS A 246 -1.43 15.38 -14.20
CA LYS A 246 -2.47 16.39 -13.94
C LYS A 246 -2.65 17.31 -15.15
N LEU A 247 -1.56 17.77 -15.76
CA LEU A 247 -1.61 18.58 -16.99
C LEU A 247 -2.20 17.82 -18.17
N GLN A 248 -1.84 16.55 -18.34
CA GLN A 248 -2.42 15.68 -19.37
C GLN A 248 -3.91 15.46 -19.13
N LEU A 249 -4.32 15.19 -17.89
CA LEU A 249 -5.73 15.10 -17.53
C LEU A 249 -6.45 16.41 -17.84
N LEU A 250 -5.89 17.56 -17.46
CA LEU A 250 -6.46 18.87 -17.81
C LEU A 250 -6.59 19.06 -19.32
N ARG A 251 -5.58 18.65 -20.10
CA ARG A 251 -5.60 18.70 -21.56
C ARG A 251 -6.70 17.82 -22.17
N ILE A 252 -6.89 16.62 -21.62
CA ILE A 252 -7.93 15.68 -22.06
C ILE A 252 -9.32 16.17 -21.64
N THR A 253 -9.47 16.65 -20.40
CA THR A 253 -10.77 17.09 -19.85
C THR A 253 -11.21 18.45 -20.38
N GLN A 254 -10.27 19.36 -20.68
CA GLN A 254 -10.59 20.57 -21.44
C GLN A 254 -10.94 20.23 -22.89
N GLY A 255 -10.64 19.01 -23.34
CA GLY A 255 -10.83 18.56 -24.71
C GLY A 255 -9.91 19.30 -25.67
N THR A 256 -9.70 18.70 -26.84
CA THR A 256 -9.70 19.45 -28.08
C THR A 256 -10.99 20.27 -28.12
N VAL A 257 -10.96 21.47 -27.52
CA VAL A 257 -11.90 22.52 -27.86
C VAL A 257 -11.76 22.64 -29.37
N LEU A 258 -12.72 22.08 -30.10
CA LEU A 258 -12.94 22.43 -31.50
C LEU A 258 -12.73 23.93 -31.53
N LYS A 259 -11.73 24.38 -32.29
CA LYS A 259 -11.56 25.79 -32.62
C LYS A 259 -12.77 26.18 -33.46
N ALA A 260 -13.97 26.17 -32.87
CA ALA A 260 -15.11 26.87 -33.37
C ALA A 260 -14.79 28.33 -33.05
N PRO A 261 -14.52 29.17 -34.05
CA PRO A 261 -14.14 30.57 -33.83
C PRO A 261 -15.21 31.39 -33.10
N TYR A 262 -16.39 30.80 -32.81
CA TYR A 262 -17.56 31.48 -32.25
C TYR A 262 -18.04 30.92 -30.89
N ALA A 263 -17.37 29.94 -30.28
CA ALA A 263 -17.73 29.47 -28.94
C ALA A 263 -17.09 30.38 -27.86
N THR A 264 -17.73 31.51 -27.60
CA THR A 264 -17.28 32.54 -26.65
C THR A 264 -17.11 31.98 -25.23
N LYS A 265 -15.86 31.76 -24.82
CA LYS A 265 -15.49 31.49 -23.42
C LYS A 265 -16.13 32.56 -22.52
N ARG A 266 -16.62 32.15 -21.35
CA ARG A 266 -17.20 33.07 -20.34
C ARG A 266 -16.27 34.26 -20.03
N SER A 267 -14.95 34.05 -20.01
CA SER A 267 -13.98 35.13 -19.84
C SER A 267 -14.01 36.17 -20.96
N HIS A 268 -14.25 35.76 -22.20
CA HIS A 268 -14.38 36.66 -23.34
C HIS A 268 -15.69 37.45 -23.28
N VAL A 269 -16.80 36.79 -22.92
CA VAL A 269 -18.08 37.47 -22.68
C VAL A 269 -17.95 38.49 -21.55
N LEU A 270 -17.29 38.13 -20.45
CA LEU A 270 -17.02 39.07 -19.34
C LEU A 270 -16.14 40.25 -19.76
N LYS A 271 -15.13 40.02 -20.62
CA LYS A 271 -14.30 41.09 -21.19
C LYS A 271 -15.12 42.04 -22.07
N LEU A 272 -15.96 41.51 -22.97
CA LEU A 272 -16.86 42.32 -23.81
C LEU A 272 -17.87 43.11 -22.98
N ILE A 273 -18.40 42.52 -21.91
CA ILE A 273 -19.30 43.23 -20.97
C ILE A 273 -18.55 44.36 -20.27
N ALA A 274 -17.32 44.12 -19.81
CA ALA A 274 -16.50 45.14 -19.16
C ALA A 274 -16.17 46.30 -20.12
N GLU A 275 -15.78 46.00 -21.37
CA GLU A 275 -15.51 47.01 -22.41
C GLU A 275 -16.77 47.83 -22.74
N ARG A 276 -17.94 47.18 -22.88
CA ARG A 276 -19.21 47.89 -23.09
C ARG A 276 -19.59 48.77 -21.91
N ARG A 277 -19.36 48.30 -20.69
CA ARG A 277 -19.62 49.06 -19.46
C ARG A 277 -18.73 50.29 -19.38
N GLN A 278 -17.44 50.14 -19.67
CA GLN A 278 -16.48 51.24 -19.69
C GLN A 278 -16.85 52.30 -20.73
N LYS A 279 -17.24 51.90 -21.95
CA LYS A 279 -17.71 52.83 -22.99
C LYS A 279 -18.97 53.59 -22.54
N ARG A 280 -19.91 52.89 -21.90
CA ARG A 280 -21.13 53.51 -21.37
C ARG A 280 -20.81 54.51 -20.25
N GLU A 281 -19.95 54.12 -19.30
CA GLU A 281 -19.55 54.98 -18.18
C GLU A 281 -18.81 56.23 -18.69
N GLY A 282 -17.95 56.10 -19.71
CA GLY A 282 -17.30 57.24 -20.36
C GLY A 282 -18.29 58.22 -21.02
N LEU A 283 -19.25 57.71 -21.80
CA LEU A 283 -20.30 58.55 -22.41
C LEU A 283 -21.15 59.26 -21.36
N VAL A 284 -21.51 58.56 -20.29
CA VAL A 284 -22.28 59.15 -19.18
C VAL A 284 -21.47 60.25 -18.48
N SER A 285 -20.15 60.06 -18.30
CA SER A 285 -19.28 61.09 -17.72
C SER A 285 -19.21 62.34 -18.60
N GLN A 286 -19.06 62.18 -19.91
CA GLN A 286 -19.00 63.29 -20.87
C GLN A 286 -20.31 64.10 -20.87
N ILE A 287 -21.45 63.41 -20.95
CA ILE A 287 -22.77 64.07 -20.89
C ILE A 287 -22.96 64.81 -19.55
N ALA A 288 -22.50 64.20 -18.45
CA ALA A 288 -22.60 64.84 -17.14
C ALA A 288 -21.72 66.09 -17.02
N GLU A 289 -20.53 66.09 -17.63
CA GLU A 289 -19.65 67.26 -17.72
C GLU A 289 -20.28 68.35 -18.59
N GLU A 290 -20.78 68.01 -19.78
CA GLU A 290 -21.48 68.96 -20.67
C GLU A 290 -22.67 69.63 -19.97
N TRP A 291 -23.45 68.86 -19.21
CA TRP A 291 -24.58 69.40 -18.45
C TRP A 291 -24.15 70.29 -17.29
N LYS A 292 -23.00 69.99 -16.68
CA LYS A 292 -22.45 70.86 -15.65
C LYS A 292 -22.04 72.20 -16.26
N ASP A 293 -21.38 72.18 -17.41
CA ASP A 293 -20.96 73.39 -18.14
C ASP A 293 -22.16 74.20 -18.66
N MET A 294 -23.24 73.54 -19.09
CA MET A 294 -24.49 74.22 -19.49
C MET A 294 -25.16 74.90 -18.29
N ARG A 295 -25.16 74.28 -17.10
CA ARG A 295 -25.68 74.92 -15.87
C ARG A 295 -24.86 76.12 -15.44
N GLU A 296 -23.54 76.04 -15.54
CA GLU A 296 -22.65 77.16 -15.22
C GLU A 296 -22.85 78.34 -16.19
N ARG A 297 -23.26 78.08 -17.44
CA ARG A 297 -23.63 79.08 -18.44
C ARG A 297 -25.08 79.59 -18.34
N GLY A 298 -25.91 78.98 -17.50
CA GLY A 298 -27.33 79.35 -17.34
C GLY A 298 -28.24 78.91 -18.50
N GLU A 299 -27.81 77.93 -19.30
CA GLU A 299 -28.60 77.39 -20.42
C GLU A 299 -29.61 76.33 -19.93
N GLU A 300 -30.77 76.25 -20.58
CA GLU A 300 -31.81 75.26 -20.24
C GLU A 300 -31.44 73.88 -20.80
N ILE A 301 -31.34 72.87 -19.92
CA ILE A 301 -31.02 71.49 -20.31
C ILE A 301 -32.25 70.83 -20.91
N THR A 302 -32.27 70.67 -22.23
CA THR A 302 -33.28 69.87 -22.93
C THR A 302 -32.77 68.44 -23.16
N TRP A 303 -33.59 67.43 -22.82
CA TRP A 303 -33.27 66.04 -23.13
C TRP A 303 -33.58 65.75 -24.59
N GLY A 304 -32.55 65.73 -25.44
CA GLY A 304 -32.65 65.24 -26.82
C GLY A 304 -32.80 63.72 -26.93
N GLU A 305 -32.60 63.17 -28.13
CA GLU A 305 -32.59 61.72 -28.35
C GLU A 305 -31.57 61.02 -27.44
N ASN A 306 -31.99 59.95 -26.76
CA ASN A 306 -31.17 59.28 -25.75
C ASN A 306 -29.91 58.67 -26.38
N PRO A 307 -28.69 59.18 -26.09
CA PRO A 307 -27.44 58.65 -26.66
C PRO A 307 -27.10 57.24 -26.16
N LEU A 308 -27.82 56.73 -25.15
CA LEU A 308 -27.71 55.37 -24.63
C LEU A 308 -28.71 54.40 -25.27
N LYS A 309 -29.52 54.84 -26.25
CA LYS A 309 -30.46 53.97 -26.95
C LYS A 309 -29.68 52.87 -27.67
N LYS A 310 -30.04 51.62 -27.40
CA LYS A 310 -29.43 50.46 -28.06
C LYS A 310 -29.64 50.62 -29.58
N PRO A 311 -28.61 50.48 -30.42
CA PRO A 311 -28.80 50.53 -31.87
C PRO A 311 -29.83 49.47 -32.26
N SER A 312 -30.80 49.84 -33.09
CA SER A 312 -31.72 48.87 -33.68
C SER A 312 -30.91 47.89 -34.52
N ASN A 313 -31.29 46.61 -34.51
CA ASN A 313 -30.54 45.52 -35.16
C ASN A 313 -30.30 45.70 -36.68
N SER A 314 -30.86 46.75 -37.30
CA SER A 314 -30.71 47.07 -38.73
C SER A 314 -29.39 47.78 -39.09
N GLU A 315 -28.72 48.47 -38.16
CA GLU A 315 -27.52 49.28 -38.48
C GLU A 315 -26.20 48.51 -38.33
N THR A 316 -26.16 47.49 -37.47
CA THR A 316 -24.94 46.71 -37.20
C THR A 316 -24.50 45.79 -38.34
N ALA A 317 -25.33 45.58 -39.38
CA ALA A 317 -24.97 44.74 -40.52
C ALA A 317 -24.07 45.44 -41.56
N VAL A 318 -24.00 46.77 -41.55
CA VAL A 318 -23.34 47.53 -42.64
C VAL A 318 -21.84 47.69 -42.41
N THR A 319 -21.37 47.75 -41.15
CA THR A 319 -19.97 48.05 -40.82
C THR A 319 -19.01 46.85 -40.80
N GLU A 320 -19.51 45.61 -40.82
CA GLU A 320 -18.63 44.41 -40.85
C GLU A 320 -18.16 44.04 -42.28
N SER A 321 -18.69 44.68 -43.33
CA SER A 321 -18.34 44.37 -44.74
C SER A 321 -17.19 45.20 -45.33
N SER A 322 -16.68 46.22 -44.61
CA SER A 322 -15.70 47.17 -45.13
C SER A 322 -14.29 47.06 -44.52
N SER A 323 -14.02 46.03 -43.73
CA SER A 323 -12.66 45.74 -43.23
C SER A 323 -12.29 44.27 -43.51
N SER A 324 -11.87 44.01 -44.74
CA SER A 324 -11.15 42.81 -45.16
C SER A 324 -9.82 43.21 -45.78
#